data_AF-A0A2S7DEI8-F1
#
_entry.id   AF-A0A2S7DEI8-F1
#
_cell.length_a   1.000
_cell.length_b   1.000
_cell.length_c   1.000
_cell.angle_alpha   90.00
_cell.angle_beta   90.00
_cell.angle_gamma   90.00
#
_symmetry.space_group_name_H-M   'P 1'
#
loop_
_entity.id
_entity.type
_entity.pdbx_description
1 polymer ?
#
loop_
_entity_poly.entity_id
_entity_poly.type
_entity_poly.pdbx_seq_one_letter_code
_entity_poly.pdbx_strand_id
1 'polypeptide(L)'
;MTTYLRVRDEATNAVLLEVTDQPDSDLLTQHMGAAGIASGANGSVAVPITGSANQLYYWFVADSGAGNALLPYITDDGNTITWTSPSATLTARAGGTLFYGRF
;
A
#
# COMPACT_ATOMS: atom_id res chain seq x y z
N MET A 1 -2.65 9.91 -26.15
CA MET A 1 -3.15 11.28 -26.40
C MET A 1 -4.16 11.51 -25.30
N THR A 2 -3.89 12.39 -24.35
CA THR A 2 -4.72 12.57 -23.15
C THR A 2 -5.92 13.43 -23.51
N THR A 3 -7.12 12.88 -23.38
CA THR A 3 -8.38 13.60 -23.46
C THR A 3 -8.64 14.23 -22.09
N TYR A 4 -8.82 15.54 -22.04
CA TYR A 4 -9.24 16.22 -20.82
C TYR A 4 -10.46 17.09 -21.10
N LEU A 5 -11.34 17.17 -20.10
CA LEU A 5 -12.34 18.22 -19.95
C LEU A 5 -11.79 19.23 -18.94
N ARG A 6 -11.54 20.47 -19.39
CA ARG A 6 -11.14 21.59 -18.53
C ARG A 6 -12.22 22.66 -18.55
N VAL A 7 -12.76 23.00 -17.38
CA VAL A 7 -13.62 24.16 -17.18
C VAL A 7 -12.77 25.27 -16.60
N ARG A 8 -12.79 26.43 -17.25
CA ARG A 8 -12.04 27.62 -16.81
C ARG A 8 -12.98 28.76 -16.53
N ASP A 9 -12.58 29.60 -15.59
CA ASP A 9 -13.18 30.92 -15.43
C ASP A 9 -12.79 31.80 -16.63
N GLU A 10 -13.77 32.44 -17.26
CA GLU A 10 -13.54 33.23 -18.48
C GLU A 10 -12.75 34.52 -18.21
N ALA A 11 -12.95 35.14 -17.05
CA ALA A 11 -12.36 36.43 -16.72
C ALA A 11 -10.90 36.30 -16.25
N THR A 12 -10.58 35.24 -15.51
CA THR A 12 -9.29 35.03 -14.86
C THR A 12 -8.46 33.92 -15.48
N ASN A 13 -9.05 33.12 -16.37
CA ASN A 13 -8.45 31.92 -16.96
C ASN A 13 -8.02 30.85 -15.93
N ALA A 14 -8.51 30.96 -14.69
CA ALA A 14 -8.26 29.98 -13.63
C ALA A 14 -8.97 28.65 -13.94
N VAL A 15 -8.33 27.53 -13.62
CA VAL A 15 -8.94 26.19 -13.78
C VAL A 15 -9.89 25.95 -12.61
N LEU A 16 -11.18 25.80 -12.91
CA LEU A 16 -12.22 25.53 -11.93
C LEU A 16 -12.49 24.03 -11.76
N LEU A 17 -12.32 23.27 -12.85
CA LEU A 17 -12.46 21.82 -12.86
C LEU A 17 -11.58 21.24 -13.97
N GLU A 18 -10.85 20.18 -13.65
CA GLU A 18 -10.11 19.38 -14.63
C GLU A 18 -10.46 17.92 -14.42
N VAL A 19 -11.00 17.28 -15.47
CA VAL A 19 -11.22 15.85 -15.55
C VAL A 19 -10.35 15.34 -16.69
N THR A 20 -9.53 14.35 -16.42
CA THR A 20 -8.58 13.81 -17.40
C THR A 20 -8.71 12.31 -17.51
N ASP A 21 -8.56 11.78 -18.73
CA ASP A 21 -8.34 10.35 -18.98
C ASP A 21 -6.88 9.93 -18.73
N GLN A 22 -6.05 10.86 -18.22
CA GLN A 22 -4.68 10.56 -17.84
C GLN A 22 -4.74 9.40 -16.85
N PRO A 23 -3.97 8.33 -17.08
CA PRO A 23 -3.82 7.23 -16.13
C PRO A 23 -3.16 7.67 -14.82
N ASP A 24 -3.01 8.98 -14.56
CA ASP A 24 -2.66 9.53 -13.26
C ASP A 24 -3.92 9.89 -12.44
N SER A 25 -5.12 9.79 -13.03
CA SER A 25 -6.37 9.54 -12.30
C SER A 25 -6.43 8.13 -11.71
N ASP A 26 -5.39 7.31 -11.94
CA ASP A 26 -5.21 5.94 -11.48
C ASP A 26 -4.37 5.87 -10.19
N LEU A 27 -4.53 6.88 -9.30
CA LEU A 27 -3.97 6.92 -7.94
C LEU A 27 -4.49 5.77 -7.03
N LEU A 28 -5.03 4.70 -7.59
CA LEU A 28 -5.44 3.50 -6.86
C LEU A 28 -5.19 2.19 -7.60
N THR A 29 -4.48 2.18 -8.74
CA THR A 29 -4.19 0.94 -9.49
C THR A 29 -2.69 0.62 -9.55
N GLN A 30 -1.92 1.16 -8.61
CA GLN A 30 -0.54 0.77 -8.39
C GLN A 30 -0.44 -0.69 -8.00
N HIS A 31 0.59 -1.35 -8.51
CA HIS A 31 0.95 -2.74 -8.28
C HIS A 31 0.70 -3.20 -6.83
N MET A 32 -0.53 -3.66 -6.59
CA MET A 32 -0.97 -4.19 -5.31
C MET A 32 -0.48 -5.63 -5.21
N GLY A 33 0.66 -5.80 -4.57
CA GLY A 33 1.11 -7.12 -4.14
C GLY A 33 0.40 -7.52 -2.85
N ALA A 34 0.26 -8.84 -2.66
CA ALA A 34 -0.26 -9.40 -1.42
C ALA A 34 0.70 -10.51 -0.94
N ALA A 35 1.03 -10.48 0.34
CA ALA A 35 1.80 -11.51 1.01
C ALA A 35 0.98 -12.11 2.15
N GLY A 36 0.77 -13.42 2.10
CA GLY A 36 0.18 -14.16 3.22
C GLY A 36 1.20 -14.32 4.35
N ILE A 37 0.85 -13.87 5.55
CA ILE A 37 1.66 -14.00 6.76
C ILE A 37 1.01 -15.05 7.65
N ALA A 38 1.65 -16.21 7.76
CA ALA A 38 1.24 -17.22 8.72
C ALA A 38 1.49 -16.73 10.17
N SER A 39 0.62 -17.15 11.11
CA SER A 39 0.82 -16.86 12.52
C SER A 39 2.18 -17.36 13.00
N GLY A 40 2.95 -16.50 13.66
CA GLY A 40 4.29 -16.87 14.14
C GLY A 40 5.42 -16.69 13.10
N ALA A 41 5.11 -16.33 11.85
CA ALA A 41 6.11 -16.27 10.79
C ALA A 41 6.87 -14.95 10.76
N ASN A 42 8.14 -15.04 10.37
CA ASN A 42 8.96 -13.92 9.94
C ASN A 42 9.10 -13.97 8.42
N GLY A 43 9.36 -12.84 7.78
CA GLY A 43 9.61 -12.82 6.35
C GLY A 43 9.79 -11.41 5.81
N SER A 44 9.96 -11.34 4.50
CA SER A 44 10.12 -10.08 3.80
C SER A 44 9.61 -10.20 2.37
N VAL A 45 9.24 -9.07 1.78
CA VAL A 45 8.90 -8.96 0.38
C VAL A 45 9.60 -7.75 -0.22
N ALA A 46 10.27 -7.97 -1.36
CA ALA A 46 10.90 -6.90 -2.11
C ALA A 46 9.82 -6.11 -2.87
N VAL A 47 9.86 -4.80 -2.71
CA VAL A 47 8.98 -3.85 -3.40
C VAL A 47 9.90 -2.82 -4.07
N PRO A 48 10.61 -3.17 -5.17
CA PRO A 48 11.61 -2.28 -5.77
C PRO A 48 10.97 -1.01 -6.35
N ILE A 49 11.71 0.10 -6.35
CA ILE A 49 11.30 1.35 -7.02
C ILE A 49 11.15 1.06 -8.51
N THR A 50 10.00 1.39 -9.09
CA THR A 50 9.75 1.27 -10.53
C THR A 50 9.37 2.64 -11.08
N GLY A 51 10.26 3.24 -11.88
CA GLY A 51 10.01 4.54 -12.50
C GLY A 51 10.05 5.70 -11.49
N SER A 52 9.13 6.65 -11.62
CA SER A 52 9.03 7.84 -10.75
C SER A 52 8.31 7.57 -9.42
N ALA A 53 7.70 6.39 -9.27
CA ALA A 53 6.98 6.00 -8.07
C ALA A 53 7.94 5.61 -6.95
N ASN A 54 8.06 6.45 -5.92
CA ASN A 54 9.01 6.30 -4.83
C ASN A 54 8.35 6.07 -3.46
N GLN A 55 7.07 6.37 -3.31
CA GLN A 55 6.41 6.30 -2.01
C GLN A 55 5.82 4.92 -1.78
N LEU A 56 6.39 4.19 -0.83
CA LEU A 56 5.91 2.87 -0.40
C LEU A 56 4.65 3.03 0.46
N TYR A 57 3.64 2.20 0.20
CA TYR A 57 2.46 2.09 1.05
C TYR A 57 2.16 0.63 1.34
N TYR A 58 1.66 0.36 2.54
CA TYR A 58 1.26 -0.98 2.95
C TYR A 58 0.23 -0.94 4.08
N TRP A 59 -0.57 -2.00 4.17
CA TRP A 59 -1.45 -2.24 5.31
C TRP A 59 -1.60 -3.73 5.56
N PHE A 60 -1.81 -4.08 6.82
CA PHE A 60 -1.99 -5.45 7.25
C PHE A 60 -3.43 -5.69 7.68
N VAL A 61 -4.03 -6.77 7.16
CA VAL A 61 -5.35 -7.24 7.58
C VAL A 61 -5.15 -8.56 8.31
N ALA A 62 -5.37 -8.54 9.63
CA ALA A 62 -5.34 -9.74 10.45
C ALA A 62 -6.54 -10.65 10.13
N ASP A 63 -6.36 -11.96 10.25
CA ASP A 63 -7.46 -12.91 10.13
C ASP A 63 -8.52 -12.65 11.23
N SER A 64 -9.80 -12.84 10.88
CA SER A 64 -10.97 -12.42 11.69
C SER A 64 -11.07 -13.03 13.11
N GLY A 65 -10.21 -13.98 13.46
CA GLY A 65 -10.11 -14.58 14.81
C GLY A 65 -9.11 -13.91 15.76
N ALA A 66 -8.44 -12.83 15.37
CA ALA A 66 -7.26 -12.29 16.07
C ALA A 66 -7.53 -11.36 17.28
N GLY A 67 -8.74 -11.32 17.86
CA GLY A 67 -9.17 -10.27 18.81
C GLY A 67 -8.28 -10.01 20.05
N ASN A 68 -7.43 -10.96 20.45
CA ASN A 68 -6.42 -10.80 21.52
C ASN A 68 -5.00 -11.21 21.07
N ALA A 69 -4.80 -11.40 19.77
CA ALA A 69 -3.54 -11.87 19.22
C ALA A 69 -2.59 -10.69 18.95
N LEU A 70 -1.31 -10.91 19.22
CA LEU A 70 -0.28 -9.93 18.89
C LEU A 70 -0.06 -9.90 17.37
N LEU A 71 -0.03 -8.68 16.83
CA LEU A 71 0.23 -8.43 15.43
C LEU A 71 1.74 -8.54 15.13
N PRO A 72 2.12 -8.89 13.88
CA PRO A 72 3.51 -8.80 13.44
C PRO A 72 4.03 -7.36 13.53
N TYR A 73 5.31 -7.21 13.86
CA TYR A 73 6.03 -5.95 13.72
C TYR A 73 6.43 -5.79 12.25
N ILE A 74 5.89 -4.79 11.58
CA ILE A 74 6.13 -4.52 10.15
C ILE A 74 6.98 -3.26 10.03
N THR A 75 8.09 -3.37 9.30
CA THR A 75 9.05 -2.30 9.03
C THR A 75 9.45 -2.32 7.57
N ASP A 76 9.90 -1.19 7.03
CA ASP A 76 10.45 -1.11 5.69
C ASP A 76 11.76 -0.31 5.66
N ASP A 77 12.55 -0.53 4.61
CA ASP A 77 13.77 0.24 4.30
C ASP A 77 13.60 1.14 3.06
N GLY A 78 12.35 1.38 2.65
CA GLY A 78 12.00 2.04 1.41
C GLY A 78 11.99 1.15 0.18
N ASN A 79 12.62 -0.04 0.17
CA ASN A 79 12.67 -0.99 -0.96
C ASN A 79 12.14 -2.39 -0.65
N THR A 80 12.06 -2.74 0.62
CA THR A 80 11.67 -4.05 1.13
C THR A 80 10.80 -3.86 2.35
N ILE A 81 9.68 -4.58 2.42
CA ILE A 81 8.89 -4.67 3.65
C ILE A 81 9.29 -5.96 4.36
N THR A 82 9.60 -5.85 5.65
CA THR A 82 9.95 -6.97 6.51
C THR A 82 8.91 -7.07 7.63
N TRP A 83 8.53 -8.29 7.98
CA TRP A 83 7.71 -8.57 9.15
C TRP A 83 8.41 -9.54 10.09
N THR A 84 8.33 -9.22 11.38
CA THR A 84 8.82 -10.09 12.44
C THR A 84 7.65 -10.46 13.33
N SER A 85 7.53 -11.75 13.60
CA SER A 85 6.60 -12.27 14.57
C SER A 85 6.89 -11.70 15.96
N PRO A 86 5.86 -11.31 16.73
CA PRO A 86 6.03 -11.00 18.13
C PRO A 86 6.52 -12.22 18.93
N SER A 87 6.97 -12.00 20.16
CA SER A 87 7.68 -12.99 20.99
C SER A 87 7.24 -14.45 20.74
N ALA A 88 8.21 -15.30 20.39
CA ALA A 88 7.98 -16.72 20.14
C ALA A 88 7.38 -17.46 21.35
N THR A 89 7.56 -16.91 22.56
CA THR A 89 7.01 -17.44 23.82
C THR A 89 5.52 -17.16 24.01
N LEU A 90 4.92 -16.27 23.21
CA LEU A 90 3.51 -15.92 23.31
C LEU A 90 2.72 -16.67 22.24
N THR A 91 1.71 -17.43 22.65
CA THR A 91 0.95 -18.33 21.75
C THR A 91 -0.14 -17.61 20.95
N ALA A 92 -0.61 -16.45 21.41
CA ALA A 92 -1.61 -15.64 20.72
C ALA A 92 -0.92 -14.70 19.70
N ARG A 93 -0.73 -15.17 18.46
CA ARG A 93 -0.13 -14.38 17.37
C ARG A 93 -1.05 -14.38 16.15
N ALA A 94 -1.22 -13.23 15.53
CA ALA A 94 -2.09 -13.09 14.37
C ALA A 94 -1.35 -13.50 13.08
N GLY A 95 -2.04 -14.28 12.24
CA GLY A 95 -1.75 -14.35 10.81
C GLY A 95 -2.61 -13.32 10.06
N GLY A 96 -2.40 -13.22 8.75
CA GLY A 96 -3.21 -12.34 7.92
C GLY A 96 -2.60 -12.08 6.55
N THR A 97 -3.08 -11.04 5.89
CA THR A 97 -2.58 -10.61 4.58
C THR A 97 -1.97 -9.22 4.67
N LEU A 98 -0.73 -9.08 4.22
CA LEU A 98 -0.06 -7.81 3.99
C LEU A 98 -0.30 -7.38 2.54
N PHE A 99 -0.94 -6.24 2.36
CA PHE A 99 -1.10 -5.59 1.06
C PHE A 99 -0.06 -4.48 0.94
N TYR A 100 0.55 -4.33 -0.24
CA TYR A 100 1.63 -3.38 -0.47
C TYR A 100 1.68 -2.90 -1.92
N GLY A 101 2.28 -1.72 -2.15
CA GLY A 101 2.53 -1.17 -3.49
C GLY A 101 3.33 0.13 -3.45
N ARG A 102 3.43 0.85 -4.58
CA ARG A 102 4.21 2.10 -4.71
C ARG A 102 3.56 3.22 -5.51
N PHE A 103 3.58 4.45 -4.96
CA PHE A 103 3.19 5.73 -5.57
C PHE A 103 4.31 6.56 -6.15
#